data_AF-A0A7K3J1A1-F1
#
_entry.id   AF-A0A7K3J1A1-F1
#
_cell.length_a   1.000
_cell.length_b   1.000
_cell.length_c   1.000
_cell.angle_alpha   90.00
_cell.angle_beta   90.00
_cell.angle_gamma   90.00
#
_symmetry.space_group_name_H-M   'P 1'
#
loop_
_entity.id
_entity.type
_entity.pdbx_description
1 polymer ?
#
loop_
_entity_poly.entity_id
_entity_poly.type
_entity_poly.pdbx_seq_one_letter_code
_entity_poly.pdbx_strand_id
1 'polypeptide(L)' 'MRTISTSFGRAFITLALMALIPFTNINAQVQVETVDEGNNPAIYVEPDGTAHVVYFKYMANEIKLMYA' A
#
# COMPACT_ATOMS: atom_id res chain seq x y z
N MET A 1 -4.30 -36.59 39.42
CA MET A 1 -4.82 -35.29 38.93
C MET A 1 -3.79 -34.19 39.21
N ARG A 2 -2.87 -33.90 38.28
CA ARG A 2 -1.79 -32.89 38.46
C ARG A 2 -1.40 -32.15 37.17
N THR A 3 -2.25 -32.15 36.15
CA THR A 3 -1.92 -31.70 34.79
C THR A 3 -2.74 -30.52 34.28
N ILE A 4 -3.75 -30.05 35.03
CA ILE A 4 -4.70 -29.03 34.55
C ILE A 4 -4.27 -27.60 34.93
N SER A 5 -3.44 -27.39 35.97
CA SER A 5 -3.09 -26.03 36.42
C SER A 5 -2.06 -25.32 35.51
N THR A 6 -1.18 -26.08 34.85
CA THR A 6 -0.13 -25.52 33.98
C THR A 6 -0.63 -25.08 32.61
N SER A 7 -1.76 -25.61 32.14
CA SER A 7 -2.39 -25.21 30.88
C SER A 7 -3.10 -23.85 30.98
N PHE A 8 -3.75 -23.56 32.11
CA PHE A 8 -4.44 -22.27 32.30
C PHE A 8 -3.46 -21.10 32.36
N GLY A 9 -2.36 -21.19 33.13
CA GLY A 9 -1.38 -20.12 33.23
C GLY A 9 -0.68 -19.77 31.91
N ARG A 10 -0.41 -20.78 31.06
CA ARG A 10 0.19 -20.58 29.74
C ARG A 10 -0.78 -19.89 28.77
N ALA A 11 -2.06 -20.27 28.78
CA ALA A 11 -3.08 -19.65 27.95
C ALA A 11 -3.24 -18.14 28.26
N PHE A 12 -3.18 -17.75 29.53
CA PHE A 12 -3.23 -16.33 29.92
C PHE A 12 -2.01 -15.53 29.45
N ILE A 13 -0.81 -16.10 29.52
CA ILE A 13 0.41 -15.42 29.07
C ILE A 13 0.40 -15.22 27.56
N THR A 14 -0.06 -16.21 26.79
CA THR A 14 -0.16 -16.09 25.32
C THR A 14 -1.20 -15.06 24.90
N LEU A 15 -2.35 -15.02 25.58
CA LEU A 15 -3.42 -14.05 25.30
C LEU A 15 -2.99 -12.61 25.63
N ALA A 16 -2.29 -12.42 26.76
CA ALA A 16 -1.74 -11.13 27.16
C ALA A 16 -0.65 -10.63 26.19
N LEU A 17 0.19 -11.54 25.68
CA LEU A 17 1.23 -11.19 24.72
C LEU A 17 0.65 -10.75 23.37
N MET A 18 -0.47 -11.34 22.93
CA MET A 18 -1.17 -10.91 21.70
C MET A 18 -1.82 -9.52 21.81
N ALA A 19 -2.22 -9.10 23.01
CA ALA A 19 -2.78 -7.76 23.25
C ALA A 19 -1.72 -6.64 23.25
N LEU A 20 -0.43 -7.00 23.39
CA LEU A 20 0.70 -6.07 23.40
C LEU A 20 1.30 -5.82 22.01
N ILE A 21 0.89 -6.57 20.98
CA ILE A 21 1.36 -6.37 19.62
C ILE A 21 0.42 -5.34 18.96
N PRO A 22 0.91 -4.14 18.59
CA PRO A 22 0.10 -3.25 17.77
C PRO A 22 -0.18 -3.94 16.44
N PHE A 23 -1.44 -4.28 16.19
CA PHE A 23 -1.90 -4.66 14.86
C PHE A 23 -1.80 -3.42 13.98
N THR A 24 -0.68 -3.27 13.28
CA THR A 24 -0.58 -2.27 12.22
C THR A 24 -1.41 -2.80 11.04
N ASN A 25 -2.36 -2.00 10.57
CA ASN A 25 -3.02 -2.29 9.31
C ASN A 25 -1.95 -2.23 8.21
N ILE A 26 -1.52 -3.39 7.71
CA ILE A 26 -0.49 -3.51 6.66
C ILE A 26 -1.09 -3.29 5.26
N ASN A 27 -2.33 -2.82 5.19
CA ASN A 27 -2.95 -2.46 3.93
C ASN A 27 -2.34 -1.13 3.50
N ALA A 28 -1.33 -1.18 2.63
CA ALA A 28 -0.88 -0.02 1.89
C ALA A 28 -2.09 0.53 1.12
N GLN A 29 -2.69 1.61 1.63
CA GLN A 29 -3.78 2.27 0.95
C GLN A 29 -3.18 3.02 -0.23
N VAL A 30 -3.39 2.50 -1.44
CA VAL A 30 -3.05 3.21 -2.67
C VAL A 30 -3.96 4.43 -2.74
N GLN A 31 -3.40 5.61 -2.53
CA GLN A 31 -4.10 6.88 -2.74
C GLN A 31 -4.10 7.15 -4.25
N VAL A 32 -5.26 6.96 -4.88
CA VAL A 32 -5.46 7.34 -6.28
C VAL A 32 -6.01 8.76 -6.30
N GLU A 33 -5.14 9.72 -6.58
CA GLU A 33 -5.54 11.10 -6.85
C GLU A 33 -5.60 11.31 -8.37
N THR A 34 -6.74 11.76 -8.88
CA THR A 34 -6.87 12.23 -10.27
C THR A 34 -6.30 13.63 -10.37
N VAL A 35 -5.05 13.74 -10.80
CA VAL A 35 -4.32 15.01 -10.90
C VAL A 35 -4.65 15.78 -12.19
N ASP A 36 -5.08 15.10 -13.26
CA ASP A 36 -5.36 15.74 -14.55
C ASP A 36 -6.27 14.86 -15.42
N GLU A 37 -7.09 15.48 -16.26
CA GLU A 37 -7.90 14.80 -17.27
C GLU A 37 -7.16 14.83 -18.61
N GLY A 38 -6.53 13.71 -18.95
CA GLY A 38 -5.76 13.53 -20.18
C GLY A 38 -6.29 12.39 -21.04
N ASN A 39 -6.01 12.44 -22.34
CA ASN A 39 -6.32 11.39 -23.31
C ASN A 39 -5.05 10.98 -24.08
N ASN A 40 -5.09 9.79 -24.70
CA ASN A 40 -3.99 9.20 -25.46
C ASN A 40 -2.67 9.06 -24.66
N PRO A 41 -2.65 8.31 -23.55
CA PRO A 41 -1.43 8.12 -22.77
C PRO A 41 -0.42 7.24 -23.52
N ALA A 42 0.87 7.57 -23.36
CA ALA A 42 2.01 6.75 -23.71
C ALA A 42 2.90 6.57 -22.47
N ILE A 43 3.42 5.36 -22.27
CA ILE A 43 4.26 5.02 -21.13
C ILE A 43 5.59 4.44 -21.61
N TYR A 44 6.67 4.81 -20.92
CA TYR A 44 8.00 4.26 -21.08
C TYR A 44 8.58 3.96 -19.70
N VAL A 45 9.27 2.82 -19.56
CA VAL A 45 9.89 2.40 -18.29
C VAL A 45 11.38 2.22 -18.52
N GLU A 46 12.18 2.90 -17.72
CA GLU A 46 13.65 2.81 -17.77
C GLU A 46 14.14 1.49 -17.14
N PRO A 47 15.36 1.03 -17.46
CA PRO A 47 15.92 -0.20 -16.89
C PRO A 47 16.04 -0.21 -15.36
N ASP A 48 16.07 0.96 -14.72
CA ASP A 48 16.08 1.12 -13.26
C ASP A 48 14.69 1.05 -12.62
N GLY A 49 13.63 0.94 -13.43
CA GLY A 49 12.24 0.86 -13.01
C GLY A 49 11.49 2.20 -12.99
N THR A 50 12.15 3.31 -13.32
CA THR A 50 11.50 4.64 -13.38
C THR A 50 10.46 4.69 -14.51
N ALA A 51 9.25 5.14 -14.21
CA ALA A 51 8.16 5.22 -15.19
C ALA A 51 7.92 6.66 -15.66
N HIS A 52 7.88 6.82 -16.98
CA HIS A 52 7.61 8.08 -17.66
C HIS A 52 6.26 7.97 -18.36
N VAL A 53 5.33 8.87 -18.02
CA VAL A 53 4.00 8.91 -18.62
C VAL A 53 3.82 10.23 -19.38
N VAL A 54 3.49 10.14 -20.67
CA VAL A 54 3.13 11.29 -21.50
C VAL A 54 1.66 11.18 -21.85
N TYR A 55 0.91 12.28 -21.77
CA TYR A 55 -0.48 12.32 -22.20
C TYR A 55 -0.79 13.64 -22.89
N PHE A 56 -1.81 13.60 -23.75
CA PHE A 56 -2.38 14.81 -24.33
C PHE A 56 -3.38 15.38 -23.33
N LYS A 57 -3.22 16.65 -22.98
CA LYS A 57 -4.13 17.36 -22.09
C LYS A 57 -5.13 18.12 -22.94
N TYR A 58 -6.28 17.50 -23.17
CA TYR A 58 -7.31 17.97 -24.10
C TYR A 58 -7.72 19.42 -23.88
N MET A 59 -8.01 19.80 -22.62
CA MET A 59 -8.51 21.15 -22.30
C MET A 59 -7.48 22.26 -22.51
N ALA A 60 -6.19 21.93 -22.44
CA ALA A 60 -5.09 22.88 -22.62
C ALA A 60 -4.44 22.76 -24.00
N ASN A 61 -4.84 21.79 -24.82
CA ASN A 61 -4.24 21.47 -26.11
C ASN A 61 -2.70 21.35 -26.05
N GLU A 62 -2.18 20.76 -24.97
CA GLU A 62 -0.75 20.63 -24.70
C GLU A 62 -0.36 19.15 -24.46
N ILE A 63 0.91 18.82 -24.70
CA ILE A 63 1.49 17.53 -24.32
C ILE A 63 2.17 17.70 -22.97
N LYS A 64 1.82 16.83 -22.01
CA LYS A 64 2.37 16.89 -20.65
C LYS A 64 3.11 15.60 -20.32
N LEU A 65 4.29 15.75 -19.72
CA LEU A 65 5.12 14.66 -19.19
C LEU A 65 4.94 14.61 -17.67
N MET A 66 4.70 13.41 -17.15
CA MET A 66 4.58 13.12 -15.73
C MET A 66 5.55 11.98 -15.36
N TYR A 67 6.21 12.14 -14.22
CA TYR A 67 7.09 11.14 -13.63
C TYR A 67 6.31 10.40 -12.54
N ALA A 68 6.36 9.08 -12.56
CA ALA A 68 5.72 8.20 -11.58
C ALA A 68 6.78 7.38 -10.83
#